data_AF-A0A8R2HAW0-F1
#
_entry.id   AF-A0A8R2HAW0-F1
#
_cell.length_a   1.000
_cell.length_b   1.000
_cell.length_c   1.000
_cell.angle_alpha   90.00
_cell.angle_beta   90.00
_cell.angle_gamma   90.00
#
_symmetry.space_group_name_H-M   'P 1'
#
loop_
_entity.id
_entity.type
_entity.pdbx_description
1 polymer ?
#
loop_
_entity_poly.entity_id
_entity_poly.type
_entity_poly.pdbx_seq_one_letter_code
_entity_poly.pdbx_strand_id
1 'polypeptide(L)'
;MSSKQIQKFKVEIEALKQKIRDQEEAHEQEIQYLEKKNRDLSSINANLNTEIQGLKKKNHELVLEIQEVVDENQDLKKKNRDQKEAHDGEIQYLEKKNRDLSSINANLNTDIQSLKKKNHTLVIENQKVLDENQDLQKLCTKFENSKVFNRITLSPVSVDKLQHCTEWWCPKHSKFATIVQTFDPKNEEDKLIVDRAKARFRYWNKKDDGDTCCKNNRQNKDRNKFLPPSNWPK
;
A
#
# COMPACT_ATOMS: atom_id res chain seq x y z
N MET A 1 -62.14 121.72 1.73
CA MET A 1 -62.85 120.44 1.47
C MET A 1 -64.17 120.45 2.21
N SER A 2 -65.24 119.90 1.64
CA SER A 2 -66.54 119.80 2.33
C SER A 2 -66.47 118.73 3.43
N SER A 3 -67.12 118.95 4.57
CA SER A 3 -67.24 117.98 5.68
C SER A 3 -67.68 116.57 5.19
N LYS A 4 -68.53 116.52 4.16
CA LYS A 4 -68.97 115.26 3.53
C LYS A 4 -67.84 114.47 2.85
N GLN A 5 -66.87 115.15 2.23
CA GLN A 5 -65.73 114.49 1.57
C GLN A 5 -64.76 113.92 2.61
N ILE A 6 -64.51 114.65 3.70
CA ILE A 6 -63.67 114.20 4.81
C ILE A 6 -64.28 112.95 5.45
N GLN A 7 -65.60 112.94 5.67
CA GLN A 7 -66.29 111.78 6.23
C GLN A 7 -66.24 110.57 5.30
N LYS A 8 -66.36 110.77 3.98
CA LYS A 8 -66.23 109.69 2.98
C LYS A 8 -64.84 109.06 3.01
N PHE A 9 -63.77 109.86 3.00
CA PHE A 9 -62.40 109.36 3.09
C PHE A 9 -62.13 108.64 4.41
N LYS A 10 -62.71 109.10 5.52
CA LYS A 10 -62.57 108.42 6.81
C LYS A 10 -63.17 107.01 6.78
N VAL A 11 -64.34 106.83 6.18
CA VAL A 11 -64.97 105.51 6.02
C VAL A 11 -64.16 104.61 5.10
N GLU A 12 -63.66 105.13 3.98
CA GLU A 12 -62.80 104.37 3.06
C GLU A 12 -61.48 103.93 3.73
N ILE A 13 -60.85 104.81 4.52
CA ILE A 13 -59.66 104.47 5.30
C ILE A 13 -59.93 103.35 6.30
N GLU A 14 -61.05 103.40 7.04
CA GLU A 14 -61.39 102.35 7.99
C GLU A 14 -61.72 101.01 7.30
N ALA A 15 -62.38 101.04 6.13
CA ALA A 15 -62.61 99.84 5.33
C ALA A 15 -61.30 99.22 4.81
N LEU A 16 -60.36 100.05 4.34
CA LEU A 16 -59.04 99.58 3.91
C LEU A 16 -58.23 99.00 5.07
N LYS A 17 -58.25 99.65 6.25
CA LYS A 17 -57.61 99.12 7.45
C LYS A 17 -58.19 97.77 7.86
N GLN A 18 -59.51 97.60 7.79
CA GLN A 18 -60.13 96.31 8.08
C GLN A 18 -59.68 95.25 7.09
N LYS A 19 -59.68 95.56 5.79
CA LYS A 19 -59.23 94.63 4.75
C LYS A 19 -57.76 94.21 4.94
N ILE A 20 -56.89 95.14 5.32
CA ILE A 20 -55.49 94.83 5.63
C ILE A 20 -55.40 93.87 6.84
N ARG A 21 -56.14 94.14 7.92
CA ARG A 21 -56.19 93.24 9.09
C ARG A 21 -56.66 91.84 8.73
N ASP A 22 -57.72 91.73 7.94
CA ASP A 22 -58.25 90.43 7.51
C ASP A 22 -57.23 89.67 6.63
N GLN A 23 -56.48 90.38 5.78
CA GLN A 23 -55.40 89.80 4.98
C GLN A 23 -54.20 89.37 5.82
N GLU A 24 -53.80 90.18 6.79
CA GLU A 24 -52.73 89.85 7.74
C GLU A 24 -53.08 88.60 8.55
N GLU A 25 -54.32 88.50 9.04
CA GLU A 25 -54.81 87.32 9.77
C GLU A 25 -54.83 86.07 8.87
N ALA A 26 -55.32 86.19 7.63
CA ALA A 26 -55.31 85.08 6.68
C ALA A 26 -53.88 84.61 6.34
N HIS A 27 -52.94 85.54 6.14
CA HIS A 27 -51.54 85.22 5.88
C HIS A 27 -50.87 84.57 7.10
N GLU A 28 -51.15 85.05 8.31
CA GLU A 28 -50.65 84.45 9.54
C GLU A 28 -51.12 82.99 9.70
N GLN A 29 -52.39 82.72 9.41
CA GLN A 29 -52.93 81.36 9.43
C GLN A 29 -52.27 80.45 8.39
N GLU A 30 -52.03 80.96 7.17
CA GLU A 30 -51.32 80.24 6.10
C GLU A 30 -49.88 79.92 6.52
N ILE A 31 -49.16 80.88 7.11
CA ILE A 31 -47.80 80.69 7.63
C ILE A 31 -47.78 79.59 8.69
N GLN A 32 -48.66 79.65 9.68
CA GLN A 32 -48.74 78.64 10.74
C GLN A 32 -49.05 77.24 10.19
N TYR A 33 -49.92 77.15 9.18
CA TYR A 33 -50.22 75.90 8.49
C TYR A 33 -48.99 75.34 7.75
N LEU A 34 -48.30 76.18 6.99
CA LEU A 34 -47.10 75.78 6.24
C LEU A 34 -45.96 75.38 7.17
N GLU A 35 -45.75 76.08 8.28
CA GLU A 35 -44.77 75.71 9.30
C GLU A 35 -45.06 74.35 9.90
N LYS A 36 -46.33 74.06 10.22
CA LYS A 36 -46.74 72.74 10.72
C LYS A 36 -46.43 71.66 9.70
N LYS A 37 -46.81 71.87 8.43
CA LYS A 37 -46.53 70.92 7.35
C LYS A 37 -45.02 70.70 7.15
N ASN A 38 -44.22 71.75 7.29
CA ASN A 38 -42.77 71.66 7.16
C ASN A 38 -42.12 70.88 8.32
N ARG A 39 -42.64 71.04 9.55
CA ARG A 39 -42.24 70.22 10.71
C ARG A 39 -42.57 68.74 10.49
N ASP A 40 -43.77 68.45 10.00
CA ASP A 40 -44.21 67.08 9.72
C ASP A 40 -43.33 66.43 8.64
N LEU A 41 -43.08 67.13 7.53
CA LEU A 41 -42.18 66.67 6.47
C LEU A 41 -40.75 66.45 6.96
N SER A 42 -40.23 67.34 7.82
CA SER A 42 -38.90 67.19 8.41
C SER A 42 -38.83 65.93 9.29
N SER A 43 -39.87 65.64 10.06
CA SER A 43 -39.95 64.42 10.87
C SER A 43 -39.99 63.16 10.00
N ILE A 44 -40.79 63.16 8.93
CA ILE A 44 -40.86 62.04 7.98
C ILE A 44 -39.49 61.81 7.32
N ASN A 45 -38.83 62.87 6.85
CA ASN A 45 -37.50 62.78 6.26
C ASN A 45 -36.46 62.22 7.23
N ALA A 46 -36.50 62.61 8.50
CA ALA A 46 -35.61 62.05 9.52
C ALA A 46 -35.85 60.54 9.71
N ASN A 47 -37.12 60.12 9.79
CA ASN A 47 -37.47 58.71 9.95
C ASN A 47 -37.03 57.86 8.73
N LEU A 48 -37.30 58.34 7.52
CA LEU A 48 -36.88 57.66 6.28
C LEU A 48 -35.36 57.54 6.19
N ASN A 49 -34.61 58.58 6.59
CA ASN A 49 -33.15 58.51 6.63
C ASN A 49 -32.66 57.44 7.61
N THR A 50 -33.25 57.34 8.80
CA THR A 50 -32.91 56.29 9.76
C THR A 50 -33.20 54.90 9.18
N GLU A 51 -34.34 54.70 8.52
CA GLU A 51 -34.69 53.43 7.88
C GLU A 51 -33.71 53.07 6.75
N ILE A 52 -33.35 54.02 5.89
CA ILE A 52 -32.36 53.83 4.83
C ILE A 52 -31.01 53.41 5.41
N GLN A 53 -30.56 54.03 6.51
CA GLN A 53 -29.30 53.64 7.16
C GLN A 53 -29.39 52.23 7.76
N GLY A 54 -30.53 51.86 8.34
CA GLY A 54 -30.78 50.50 8.82
C GLY A 54 -30.72 49.46 7.70
N LEU A 55 -31.36 49.74 6.56
CA LEU A 55 -31.34 48.86 5.39
C LEU A 55 -29.94 48.74 4.79
N LYS A 56 -29.17 49.83 4.74
CA LYS A 56 -27.76 49.78 4.29
C LYS A 56 -26.91 48.87 5.16
N LYS A 57 -27.06 48.92 6.48
CA LYS A 57 -26.34 48.04 7.41
C LYS A 57 -26.70 46.57 7.19
N LYS A 58 -28.00 46.25 7.13
CA LYS A 58 -28.46 44.88 6.86
C LYS A 58 -27.97 44.36 5.50
N ASN A 59 -28.00 45.19 4.47
CA ASN A 59 -27.50 44.79 3.16
C ASN A 59 -25.99 44.51 3.19
N HIS A 60 -25.23 45.33 3.93
CA HIS A 60 -23.80 45.08 4.12
C HIS A 60 -23.52 43.76 4.86
N GLU A 61 -24.26 43.48 5.93
CA GLU A 61 -24.18 42.22 6.68
C GLU A 61 -24.48 41.01 5.78
N LEU A 62 -25.57 41.07 4.99
CA LEU A 62 -25.92 40.01 4.05
C LEU A 62 -24.85 39.79 2.96
N VAL A 63 -24.23 40.86 2.48
CA VAL A 63 -23.12 40.75 1.51
C VAL A 63 -21.91 40.01 2.12
N LEU A 64 -21.60 40.25 3.39
CA LEU A 64 -20.53 39.54 4.09
C LEU A 64 -20.87 38.05 4.28
N GLU A 65 -22.09 37.74 4.71
CA GLU A 65 -22.55 36.35 4.88
C GLU A 65 -22.54 35.58 3.55
N ILE A 66 -22.97 36.22 2.45
CA ILE A 66 -22.88 35.63 1.11
C ILE A 66 -21.43 35.35 0.74
N GLN A 67 -20.51 36.27 1.05
CA GLN A 67 -19.09 36.07 0.74
C GLN A 67 -18.50 34.88 1.52
N GLU A 68 -18.82 34.74 2.80
CA GLU A 68 -18.39 33.59 3.61
C GLU A 68 -18.89 32.26 3.03
N VAL A 69 -20.17 32.20 2.64
CA VAL A 69 -20.75 31.01 2.00
C VAL A 69 -20.12 30.72 0.64
N VAL A 70 -19.77 31.75 -0.13
CA VAL A 70 -19.07 31.58 -1.42
C VAL A 70 -17.68 30.98 -1.18
N ASP A 71 -16.94 31.46 -0.20
CA ASP A 71 -15.59 30.98 0.12
C ASP A 71 -15.63 29.53 0.63
N GLU A 72 -16.55 29.19 1.54
CA GLU A 72 -16.74 27.82 2.03
C GLU A 72 -17.10 26.86 0.88
N ASN A 73 -17.96 27.28 -0.04
CA ASN A 73 -18.30 26.48 -1.23
C ASN A 73 -17.10 26.25 -2.16
N GLN A 74 -16.19 27.23 -2.28
CA GLN A 74 -14.97 27.05 -3.07
C GLN A 74 -14.03 26.03 -2.42
N ASP A 75 -13.86 26.09 -1.10
CA ASP A 75 -13.06 25.13 -0.34
C ASP A 75 -13.62 23.71 -0.41
N LEU A 76 -14.93 23.56 -0.29
CA LEU A 76 -15.60 22.26 -0.45
C LEU A 76 -15.42 21.69 -1.86
N LYS A 77 -15.54 22.53 -2.90
CA LYS A 77 -15.28 22.11 -4.28
C LYS A 77 -13.85 21.64 -4.48
N LYS A 78 -12.87 22.31 -3.86
CA LYS A 78 -11.47 21.90 -3.91
C LYS A 78 -11.25 20.56 -3.22
N LYS A 79 -11.73 20.39 -1.97
CA LYS A 79 -11.63 19.13 -1.23
C LYS A 79 -12.24 17.95 -2.00
N ASN A 80 -13.40 18.16 -2.63
CA ASN A 80 -14.06 17.12 -3.40
C ASN A 80 -13.26 16.73 -4.67
N ARG A 81 -12.62 17.70 -5.32
CA ARG A 81 -11.71 17.42 -6.44
C ARG A 81 -10.50 16.60 -5.99
N ASP A 82 -9.85 17.03 -4.91
CA ASP A 82 -8.66 16.35 -4.37
C ASP A 82 -8.98 14.91 -3.94
N GLN A 83 -10.14 14.70 -3.30
CA GLN A 83 -10.63 13.36 -2.94
C GLN A 83 -10.89 12.48 -4.17
N LYS A 84 -11.52 13.04 -5.20
CA LYS A 84 -11.77 12.31 -6.45
C LYS A 84 -10.48 11.88 -7.13
N GLU A 85 -9.51 12.79 -7.23
CA GLU A 85 -8.19 12.49 -7.81
C GLU A 85 -7.45 11.41 -7.01
N ALA A 86 -7.51 11.45 -5.68
CA ALA A 86 -6.92 10.42 -4.83
C ALA A 86 -7.58 9.04 -5.04
N HIS A 87 -8.92 8.99 -5.07
CA HIS A 87 -9.66 7.75 -5.32
C HIS A 87 -9.39 7.18 -6.73
N ASP A 88 -9.37 8.03 -7.76
CA ASP A 88 -9.06 7.61 -9.12
C ASP A 88 -7.63 7.02 -9.20
N GLY A 89 -6.67 7.63 -8.49
CA GLY A 89 -5.30 7.11 -8.37
C GLY A 89 -5.24 5.74 -7.66
N GLU A 90 -5.98 5.56 -6.57
CA GLU A 90 -6.06 4.29 -5.85
C GLU A 90 -6.70 3.18 -6.71
N ILE A 91 -7.78 3.49 -7.43
CA ILE A 91 -8.43 2.57 -8.35
C ILE A 91 -7.44 2.10 -9.44
N GLN A 92 -6.73 3.03 -10.09
CA GLN A 92 -5.75 2.69 -11.12
C GLN A 92 -4.63 1.79 -10.58
N TYR A 93 -4.16 2.06 -9.36
CA TYR A 93 -3.16 1.23 -8.70
C TYR A 93 -3.68 -0.19 -8.45
N LEU A 94 -4.88 -0.32 -7.88
CA LEU A 94 -5.51 -1.62 -7.59
C LEU A 94 -5.80 -2.41 -8.87
N GLU A 95 -6.27 -1.76 -9.93
CA GLU A 95 -6.47 -2.37 -11.24
C GLU A 95 -5.16 -2.91 -11.83
N LYS A 96 -4.06 -2.15 -11.73
CA LYS A 96 -2.75 -2.61 -12.15
C LYS A 96 -2.33 -3.85 -11.37
N LYS A 97 -2.44 -3.81 -10.04
CA LYS A 97 -2.11 -4.96 -9.18
C LYS A 97 -2.94 -6.20 -9.50
N ASN A 98 -4.23 -6.03 -9.78
CA ASN A 98 -5.12 -7.12 -10.19
C ASN A 98 -4.75 -7.71 -11.55
N ARG A 99 -4.34 -6.88 -12.52
CA ARG A 99 -3.81 -7.37 -13.81
C ARG A 99 -2.53 -8.19 -13.62
N ASP A 100 -1.61 -7.71 -12.79
CA ASP A 100 -0.36 -8.41 -12.50
C ASP A 100 -0.62 -9.77 -11.83
N LEU A 101 -1.52 -9.80 -10.82
CA LEU A 101 -1.94 -11.04 -10.16
C LEU A 101 -2.63 -12.01 -11.12
N SER A 102 -3.47 -11.50 -12.02
CA SER A 102 -4.15 -12.33 -13.03
C SER A 102 -3.15 -12.97 -14.00
N SER A 103 -2.11 -12.22 -14.41
CA SER A 103 -1.02 -12.73 -15.23
C SER A 103 -0.23 -13.82 -14.52
N ILE A 104 0.13 -13.60 -13.26
CA ILE A 104 0.82 -14.61 -12.43
C ILE A 104 -0.01 -15.89 -12.31
N ASN A 105 -1.31 -15.77 -12.04
CA ASN A 105 -2.21 -16.92 -11.95
C ASN A 105 -2.32 -17.69 -13.27
N ALA A 106 -2.35 -17.00 -14.41
CA ALA A 106 -2.36 -17.64 -15.72
C ALA A 106 -1.07 -18.44 -15.97
N ASN A 107 0.09 -17.88 -15.60
CA ASN A 107 1.38 -18.56 -15.71
C ASN A 107 1.46 -19.79 -14.80
N LEU A 108 1.08 -19.66 -13.53
CA LEU A 108 1.05 -20.78 -12.58
C LEU A 108 0.13 -21.90 -13.05
N ASN A 109 -1.05 -21.57 -13.59
CA ASN A 109 -1.95 -22.57 -14.17
C ASN A 109 -1.30 -23.30 -15.35
N THR A 110 -0.58 -22.59 -16.20
CA THR A 110 0.16 -23.18 -17.32
C THR A 110 1.23 -24.16 -16.82
N ASP A 111 1.99 -23.78 -15.80
CA ASP A 111 3.00 -24.63 -15.17
C ASP A 111 2.38 -25.88 -14.54
N ILE A 112 1.27 -25.73 -13.82
CA ILE A 112 0.52 -26.85 -13.24
C ILE A 112 0.10 -27.84 -14.33
N GLN A 113 -0.44 -27.36 -15.46
CA GLN A 113 -0.83 -28.24 -16.57
C GLN A 113 0.37 -28.94 -17.19
N SER A 114 1.50 -28.25 -17.34
CA SER A 114 2.75 -28.83 -17.84
C SER A 114 3.29 -29.92 -16.92
N LEU A 115 3.35 -29.65 -15.61
CA LEU A 115 3.78 -30.62 -14.60
C LEU A 115 2.85 -31.83 -14.52
N LYS A 116 1.54 -31.61 -14.63
CA LYS A 116 0.54 -32.70 -14.66
C LYS A 116 0.79 -33.64 -15.83
N LYS A 117 1.09 -33.11 -17.02
CA LYS A 117 1.45 -33.91 -18.20
C LYS A 117 2.74 -34.70 -17.98
N LYS A 118 3.80 -34.04 -17.50
CA LYS A 118 5.09 -34.71 -17.20
C LYS A 118 4.93 -35.84 -16.19
N ASN A 119 4.17 -35.59 -15.12
CA ASN A 119 3.90 -36.60 -14.10
C ASN A 119 3.12 -37.79 -14.68
N HIS A 120 2.11 -37.52 -15.53
CA HIS A 120 1.38 -38.59 -16.21
C HIS A 120 2.31 -39.46 -17.08
N THR A 121 3.22 -38.87 -17.84
CA THR A 121 4.24 -39.60 -18.62
C THR A 121 5.12 -40.46 -17.72
N LEU A 122 5.66 -39.90 -16.64
CA LEU A 122 6.50 -40.63 -15.69
C LEU A 122 5.77 -41.80 -15.02
N VAL A 123 4.49 -41.64 -14.71
CA VAL A 123 3.65 -42.74 -14.17
C VAL A 123 3.55 -43.88 -15.18
N ILE A 124 3.35 -43.59 -16.48
CA ILE A 124 3.31 -44.60 -17.54
C ILE A 124 4.67 -45.30 -17.69
N GLU A 125 5.77 -44.53 -17.71
CA GLU A 125 7.13 -45.09 -17.82
C GLU A 125 7.47 -45.99 -16.63
N ASN A 126 7.17 -45.55 -15.40
CA ASN A 126 7.36 -46.36 -14.21
C ASN A 126 6.54 -47.65 -14.26
N GLN A 127 5.31 -47.61 -14.77
CA GLN A 127 4.50 -48.83 -14.92
C GLN A 127 5.16 -49.82 -15.87
N LYS A 128 5.68 -49.37 -17.03
CA LYS A 128 6.41 -50.24 -17.97
C LYS A 128 7.63 -50.89 -17.32
N VAL A 129 8.43 -50.11 -16.60
CA VAL A 129 9.61 -50.63 -15.86
C VAL A 129 9.17 -51.67 -14.82
N LEU A 130 8.03 -51.46 -14.17
CA LEU A 130 7.49 -52.40 -13.19
C LEU A 130 7.06 -53.72 -13.85
N ASP A 131 6.40 -53.64 -15.01
CA ASP A 131 6.01 -54.81 -15.81
C ASP A 131 7.24 -55.58 -16.31
N GLU A 132 8.26 -54.88 -16.84
CA GLU A 132 9.54 -55.48 -17.26
C GLU A 132 10.27 -56.19 -16.10
N ASN A 133 10.29 -55.57 -14.92
CA ASN A 133 10.87 -56.18 -13.72
C ASN A 133 10.11 -57.45 -13.28
N GLN A 134 8.78 -57.45 -13.38
CA GLN A 134 7.98 -58.65 -13.11
C GLN A 134 8.29 -59.79 -14.09
N ASP A 135 8.47 -59.47 -15.37
CA ASP A 135 8.81 -60.46 -16.38
C ASP A 135 10.23 -61.02 -16.20
N LEU A 136 11.20 -60.17 -15.81
CA LEU A 136 12.53 -60.61 -15.39
C LEU A 136 12.48 -61.52 -14.16
N GLN A 137 11.67 -61.21 -13.15
CA GLN A 137 11.48 -62.09 -11.98
C GLN A 137 10.90 -63.45 -12.38
N LYS A 138 9.91 -63.48 -13.28
CA LYS A 138 9.37 -64.75 -13.82
C LYS A 138 10.44 -65.55 -14.58
N LEU A 139 11.34 -64.88 -15.31
CA LEU A 139 12.45 -65.55 -15.98
C LEU A 139 13.48 -66.09 -14.99
N CYS A 140 13.87 -65.32 -13.98
CA CYS A 140 14.77 -65.78 -12.92
C CYS A 140 14.21 -67.00 -12.19
N THR A 141 12.94 -66.97 -11.79
CA THR A 141 12.30 -68.12 -11.13
C THR A 141 12.20 -69.35 -12.05
N LYS A 142 11.92 -69.18 -13.35
CA LYS A 142 12.00 -70.28 -14.33
C LYS A 142 13.42 -70.84 -14.48
N PHE A 143 14.42 -69.96 -14.46
CA PHE A 143 15.83 -70.35 -14.55
C PHE A 143 16.29 -71.10 -13.29
N GLU A 144 15.91 -70.65 -12.10
CA GLU A 144 16.18 -71.33 -10.83
C GLU A 144 15.52 -72.72 -10.76
N ASN A 145 14.29 -72.84 -11.30
CA ASN A 145 13.57 -74.12 -11.37
C ASN A 145 14.10 -75.06 -12.47
N SER A 146 14.87 -74.54 -13.43
CA SER A 146 15.55 -75.34 -14.44
C SER A 146 16.77 -76.03 -13.81
N LYS A 147 16.76 -77.37 -13.74
CA LYS A 147 17.82 -78.21 -13.16
C LYS A 147 19.21 -78.08 -13.82
N VAL A 148 19.42 -77.10 -14.71
CA VAL A 148 20.69 -76.84 -15.41
C VAL A 148 21.76 -76.27 -14.47
N PHE A 149 21.38 -75.60 -13.37
CA PHE A 149 22.35 -74.99 -12.44
C PHE A 149 22.81 -75.90 -11.28
N ASN A 150 22.42 -77.19 -11.25
CA ASN A 150 23.00 -78.12 -10.27
C ASN A 150 24.37 -78.71 -10.69
N ARG A 151 25.05 -78.12 -11.69
CA ARG A 151 26.39 -78.55 -12.13
C ARG A 151 27.48 -77.47 -12.10
N ILE A 152 27.19 -76.23 -11.71
CA ILE A 152 28.20 -75.19 -11.62
C ILE A 152 28.27 -74.70 -10.16
N THR A 153 29.05 -75.43 -9.36
CA THR A 153 29.57 -74.94 -8.08
C THR A 153 30.57 -73.83 -8.35
N LEU A 154 30.09 -72.61 -8.55
CA LEU A 154 30.92 -71.42 -8.37
C LEU A 154 30.88 -71.07 -6.88
N SER A 155 31.96 -71.41 -6.20
CA SER A 155 32.25 -70.92 -4.85
C SER A 155 32.09 -69.40 -4.84
N PRO A 156 31.46 -68.80 -3.80
CA PRO A 156 31.39 -67.35 -3.72
C PRO A 156 32.81 -66.81 -3.65
N VAL A 157 33.23 -66.06 -4.66
CA VAL A 157 34.42 -65.21 -4.53
C VAL A 157 34.08 -64.20 -3.45
N SER A 158 34.71 -64.34 -2.28
CA SER A 158 34.70 -63.32 -1.25
C SER A 158 35.36 -62.07 -1.84
N VAL A 159 34.54 -61.17 -2.37
CA VAL A 159 35.00 -59.82 -2.65
C VAL A 159 35.31 -59.22 -1.29
N ASP A 160 36.59 -59.09 -0.98
CA ASP A 160 37.04 -58.26 0.13
C ASP A 160 36.38 -56.89 -0.04
N LYS A 161 35.42 -56.60 0.83
CA LYS A 161 34.86 -55.26 0.95
C LYS A 161 35.98 -54.39 1.51
N LEU A 162 36.89 -53.95 0.64
CA LEU A 162 37.81 -52.88 0.95
C LEU A 162 36.92 -51.68 1.31
N GLN A 163 36.75 -51.44 2.61
CA GLN A 163 35.87 -50.41 3.11
C GLN A 163 36.53 -49.06 2.88
N HIS A 164 36.37 -48.53 1.68
CA HIS A 164 36.84 -47.19 1.35
C HIS A 164 36.11 -46.19 2.26
N CYS A 165 36.86 -45.38 2.99
CA CYS A 165 36.30 -44.26 3.73
C CYS A 165 35.97 -43.15 2.74
N THR A 166 34.72 -42.69 2.73
CA THR A 166 34.24 -41.63 1.82
C THR A 166 34.10 -40.29 2.52
N GLU A 167 34.59 -40.18 3.76
CA GLU A 167 34.56 -38.93 4.51
C GLU A 167 35.60 -37.96 3.93
N TRP A 168 35.12 -36.83 3.40
CA TRP A 168 35.92 -35.81 2.72
C TRP A 168 36.95 -35.11 3.63
N TRP A 169 36.84 -35.30 4.94
CA TRP A 169 37.76 -34.78 5.98
C TRP A 169 38.65 -35.88 6.58
N CYS A 170 38.60 -37.12 6.08
CA CYS A 170 39.36 -38.24 6.64
C CYS A 170 40.88 -38.04 6.48
N PRO A 171 41.70 -38.11 7.54
CA PRO A 171 43.16 -37.98 7.42
C PRO A 171 43.79 -39.00 6.47
N LYS A 172 43.30 -40.24 6.48
CA LYS A 172 43.87 -41.34 5.68
C LYS A 172 43.43 -41.37 4.22
N HIS A 173 42.21 -40.93 3.92
CA HIS A 173 41.56 -41.20 2.63
C HIS A 173 41.10 -39.94 1.89
N SER A 174 41.34 -38.75 2.44
CA SER A 174 40.99 -37.49 1.79
C SER A 174 42.20 -36.58 1.65
N LYS A 175 42.16 -35.68 0.67
CA LYS A 175 43.15 -34.61 0.51
C LYS A 175 42.82 -33.37 1.35
N PHE A 176 42.09 -33.54 2.45
CA PHE A 176 41.56 -32.45 3.27
C PHE A 176 42.66 -31.46 3.72
N ALA A 177 43.81 -31.97 4.19
CA ALA A 177 44.92 -31.12 4.64
C ALA A 177 45.46 -30.21 3.54
N THR A 178 45.47 -30.68 2.30
CA THR A 178 45.95 -29.90 1.14
C THR A 178 44.89 -28.92 0.68
N ILE A 179 43.63 -29.37 0.57
CA ILE A 179 42.52 -28.55 0.09
C ILE A 179 42.25 -27.39 1.06
N VAL A 180 42.25 -27.65 2.37
CA VAL A 180 41.86 -26.65 3.37
C VAL A 180 42.84 -25.47 3.48
N GLN A 181 44.06 -25.60 2.95
CA GLN A 181 45.06 -24.51 2.92
C GLN A 181 44.71 -23.43 1.90
N THR A 182 44.07 -23.81 0.79
CA THR A 182 43.72 -22.92 -0.33
C THR A 182 42.23 -22.72 -0.49
N PHE A 183 41.43 -23.34 0.39
CA PHE A 183 39.98 -23.28 0.36
C PHE A 183 39.45 -21.96 0.93
N ASP A 184 38.62 -21.27 0.15
CA ASP A 184 37.94 -20.03 0.55
C ASP A 184 36.43 -20.28 0.72
N PRO A 185 35.89 -20.24 1.96
CA PRO A 185 34.47 -20.46 2.22
C PRO A 185 33.59 -19.33 1.65
N LYS A 186 32.47 -19.69 0.99
CA LYS A 186 31.57 -18.70 0.37
C LYS A 186 30.63 -18.00 1.35
N ASN A 187 30.29 -18.66 2.45
CA ASN A 187 29.36 -18.16 3.46
C ASN A 187 29.80 -18.62 4.87
N GLU A 188 29.16 -18.06 5.89
CA GLU A 188 29.51 -18.35 7.29
C GLU A 188 29.23 -19.82 7.66
N GLU A 189 28.25 -20.46 7.01
CA GLU A 189 27.96 -21.89 7.20
C GLU A 189 29.10 -22.79 6.71
N ASP A 190 29.65 -22.52 5.52
CA ASP A 190 30.81 -23.21 4.95
C ASP A 190 32.04 -23.06 5.85
N LYS A 191 32.24 -21.87 6.42
CA LYS A 191 33.34 -21.61 7.36
C LYS A 191 33.21 -22.46 8.63
N LEU A 192 32.00 -22.50 9.22
CA LEU A 192 31.72 -23.34 10.39
C LEU A 192 31.89 -24.85 10.09
N ILE A 193 31.49 -25.29 8.89
CA ILE A 193 31.68 -26.68 8.43
C ILE A 193 33.17 -27.02 8.34
N VAL A 194 33.98 -26.15 7.71
CA VAL A 194 35.42 -26.33 7.59
C VAL A 194 36.12 -26.34 8.95
N ASP A 195 35.77 -25.43 9.85
CA ASP A 195 36.41 -25.36 11.17
C ASP A 195 36.10 -26.59 12.04
N ARG A 196 34.86 -27.09 11.96
CA ARG A 196 34.48 -28.36 12.59
C ARG A 196 35.24 -29.55 11.99
N ALA A 197 35.41 -29.57 10.66
CA ALA A 197 36.19 -30.60 9.98
C ALA A 197 37.68 -30.54 10.35
N LYS A 198 38.27 -29.35 10.49
CA LYS A 198 39.66 -29.17 10.96
C LYS A 198 39.85 -29.72 12.38
N ALA A 199 38.91 -29.46 13.28
CA ALA A 199 38.96 -29.98 14.64
C ALA A 199 38.95 -31.52 14.66
N ARG A 200 38.09 -32.14 13.85
CA ARG A 200 38.06 -33.61 13.71
C ARG A 200 39.33 -34.15 13.05
N PHE A 201 39.76 -33.55 11.94
CA PHE A 201 41.00 -33.94 11.27
C PHE A 201 42.16 -33.98 12.27
N ARG A 202 42.32 -32.93 13.10
CA ARG A 202 43.34 -32.88 14.16
C ARG A 202 43.16 -33.96 15.22
N TYR A 203 41.94 -34.22 15.68
CA TYR A 203 41.67 -35.29 16.66
C TYR A 203 42.12 -36.67 16.14
N TRP A 204 41.83 -36.97 14.87
CA TRP A 204 42.18 -38.26 14.28
C TRP A 204 43.65 -38.35 13.83
N ASN A 205 44.32 -37.21 13.64
CA ASN A 205 45.73 -37.13 13.29
C ASN A 205 46.69 -37.19 14.49
N LYS A 206 46.17 -37.15 15.73
CA LYS A 206 46.96 -37.07 16.99
C LYS A 206 47.15 -38.40 17.71
N LYS A 207 46.67 -39.52 17.16
CA LYS A 207 46.96 -40.84 17.75
C LYS A 207 48.34 -41.26 17.27
N ASP A 208 49.24 -41.61 18.18
CA ASP A 208 50.67 -41.87 17.99
C ASP A 208 51.04 -43.04 17.05
N ASP A 209 50.13 -43.47 16.16
CA ASP A 209 50.28 -44.63 15.27
C ASP A 209 49.83 -44.33 13.82
N GLY A 210 50.08 -43.10 13.36
CA GLY A 210 49.86 -42.66 11.99
C GLY A 210 48.38 -42.41 11.61
N ASP A 211 48.18 -41.96 10.36
CA ASP A 211 46.90 -41.51 9.79
C ASP A 211 45.78 -42.54 9.99
N THR A 212 45.07 -42.43 11.12
CA THR A 212 44.05 -43.40 11.47
C THR A 212 42.74 -43.04 10.77
N CYS A 213 42.17 -44.02 10.06
CA CYS A 213 40.87 -43.84 9.40
C CYS A 213 39.74 -43.72 10.43
N CYS A 214 38.90 -42.69 10.29
CA CYS A 214 37.74 -42.46 11.14
C CYS A 214 36.68 -43.59 11.11
N LYS A 215 36.71 -44.48 10.10
CA LYS A 215 35.76 -45.59 9.92
C LYS A 215 36.09 -46.84 10.76
N ASN A 216 37.35 -47.01 11.17
CA ASN A 216 37.81 -48.24 11.84
C ASN A 216 37.62 -48.23 13.37
N ASN A 217 37.19 -47.13 13.97
CA ASN A 217 36.95 -47.06 15.41
C ASN A 217 35.45 -47.18 15.72
N ARG A 218 35.06 -48.32 16.32
CA ARG A 218 33.68 -48.80 16.59
C ARG A 218 32.84 -47.95 17.56
N GLN A 219 33.25 -46.73 17.91
CA GLN A 219 32.55 -45.88 18.87
C GLN A 219 31.62 -44.83 18.26
N ASN A 220 31.53 -44.69 16.93
CA ASN A 220 30.61 -43.73 16.31
C ASN A 220 29.42 -44.43 15.64
N LYS A 221 28.37 -44.71 16.43
CA LYS A 221 27.02 -45.01 15.91
C LYS A 221 26.29 -43.76 15.39
N ASP A 222 26.88 -42.58 15.51
CA ASP A 222 26.28 -41.35 15.01
C ASP A 222 26.49 -41.17 13.51
N ARG A 223 25.37 -41.26 12.79
CA ARG A 223 25.18 -41.07 11.35
C ARG A 223 25.37 -39.60 10.91
N ASN A 224 26.22 -38.84 11.59
CA ASN A 224 26.54 -37.48 11.21
C ASN A 224 27.53 -37.50 10.04
N LYS A 225 27.01 -37.87 8.86
CA LYS A 225 27.66 -37.59 7.57
C LYS A 225 27.73 -36.07 7.46
N PHE A 226 28.91 -35.51 7.64
CA PHE A 226 29.11 -34.08 7.41
C PHE A 226 29.03 -33.86 5.91
N LEU A 227 28.06 -33.08 5.46
CA LEU A 227 28.08 -32.60 4.09
C LEU A 227 29.32 -31.72 3.92
N PRO A 228 30.07 -31.88 2.81
CA PRO A 228 31.14 -30.96 2.51
C PRO A 228 30.57 -29.55 2.27
N PRO A 229 31.39 -28.50 2.46
CA PRO A 229 31.02 -27.13 2.10
C PRO A 229 30.46 -27.04 0.68
N SER A 230 29.61 -26.04 0.44
CA SER A 230 28.89 -25.86 -0.82
C SER A 230 29.81 -25.80 -2.06
N ASN A 231 31.04 -25.33 -1.89
CA ASN A 231 32.07 -25.20 -2.93
C ASN A 231 33.26 -26.15 -2.75
N TRP A 232 33.13 -27.24 -1.99
CA TRP A 232 34.21 -28.21 -1.82
C TRP A 232 34.58 -28.88 -3.15
N PRO A 233 35.88 -29.00 -3.49
CA PRO A 233 36.31 -29.67 -4.71
C PRO A 233 35.96 -31.17 -4.65
N LYS A 234 35.35 -31.67 -5.73
CA LYS A 234 34.97 -33.09 -5.89
C LYS A 234 36.15 -33.94 -6.34
#